data_AF-E6PQ95-F1
#
_entry.id   AF-E6PQ95-F1
#
_cell.length_a   1.000
_cell.length_b   1.000
_cell.length_c   1.000
_cell.angle_alpha   90.00
_cell.angle_beta   90.00
_cell.angle_gamma   90.00
#
_symmetry.space_group_name_H-M   'P 1'
#
loop_
_entity.id
_entity.type
_entity.pdbx_description
1 polymer ?
#
loop_
_entity_poly.entity_id
_entity_poly.type
_entity_poly.pdbx_seq_one_letter_code
_entity_poly.pdbx_strand_id
1 'polypeptide(L)'
;MRERMRETPQECRARVERQCRDVGMIDPALIAQHVEHGCREKPEWQALQEQAGMALNQYRAHHGGVALFRAYRLHRKAMALWRRDATEQAIEVSAGQRDQAGRGANWYTVGDLFSLQQSQILSDLDDVIVDLDNVISNEWDSVEQLPALTAALRIWRTTSPAVIRGIETKWRTELAMIDHYRGMSESRIFRSERSMLMQVAQQLGISYQTTRRHWIAFLKANPIQTKWTLEVTKFARMRRPSKRDFDRVARELQIADEPSAETLDRSHLKEVQPSQIEPAKKARKRPVKSTWARDMPLSKRSKNGSR
;
A
#
# COMPACT_ATOMS: atom_id res chain seq x y z
N MET A 1 -7.37 17.75 -8.72
CA MET A 1 -8.03 16.43 -8.83
C MET A 1 -7.59 15.87 -10.18
N ARG A 2 -6.62 14.94 -10.23
CA ARG A 2 -6.08 14.44 -11.51
C ARG A 2 -7.00 13.33 -12.02
N GLU A 3 -7.69 13.58 -13.13
CA GLU A 3 -8.35 12.53 -13.89
C GLU A 3 -7.31 11.50 -14.30
N ARG A 4 -7.43 10.27 -13.79
CA ARG A 4 -6.66 9.16 -14.35
C ARG A 4 -7.23 8.94 -15.75
N MET A 5 -6.45 9.21 -16.78
CA MET A 5 -6.81 8.86 -18.15
C MET A 5 -7.14 7.37 -18.17
N ARG A 6 -8.40 7.05 -18.46
CA ARG A 6 -8.84 5.66 -18.60
C ARG A 6 -8.14 5.11 -19.83
N GLU A 7 -7.40 4.02 -19.64
CA GLU A 7 -6.81 3.25 -20.73
C GLU A 7 -7.91 2.91 -21.74
N THR A 8 -7.70 3.24 -23.01
CA THR A 8 -8.68 2.96 -24.04
C THR A 8 -8.78 1.44 -24.25
N PRO A 9 -9.95 0.92 -24.70
CA PRO A 9 -10.09 -0.52 -24.97
C PRO A 9 -9.03 -1.08 -25.94
N GLN A 10 -8.55 -0.24 -26.87
CA GLN A 10 -7.49 -0.59 -27.81
C GLN A 10 -6.11 -0.69 -27.13
N GLU A 11 -5.78 0.22 -26.22
CA GLU A 11 -4.53 0.19 -25.46
C GLU A 11 -4.49 -1.02 -24.53
N CYS A 12 -5.60 -1.32 -23.84
CA CYS A 12 -5.69 -2.51 -23.03
C CYS A 12 -5.49 -3.77 -23.88
N ARG A 13 -6.17 -3.87 -25.03
CA ARG A 13 -6.07 -5.03 -25.92
C ARG A 13 -4.63 -5.24 -26.37
N ALA A 14 -3.97 -4.17 -26.81
CA ALA A 14 -2.57 -4.22 -27.22
C ALA A 14 -1.63 -4.63 -26.06
N ARG A 15 -1.92 -4.21 -24.83
CA ARG A 15 -1.16 -4.62 -23.63
C ARG A 15 -1.33 -6.11 -23.35
N VAL A 16 -2.57 -6.60 -23.31
CA VAL A 16 -2.85 -8.00 -22.98
C VAL A 16 -2.34 -8.93 -24.08
N GLU A 17 -2.53 -8.59 -25.36
CA GLU A 17 -1.95 -9.37 -26.49
C GLU A 17 -0.43 -9.45 -26.40
N ARG A 18 0.24 -8.35 -26.02
CA ARG A 18 1.69 -8.33 -25.83
C ARG A 18 2.11 -9.20 -24.66
N GLN A 19 1.41 -9.11 -23.53
CA GLN A 19 1.66 -9.94 -22.35
C GLN A 19 1.49 -11.43 -22.66
N CYS A 20 0.43 -11.82 -23.38
CA CYS A 20 0.21 -13.20 -23.81
C CYS A 20 1.36 -13.73 -24.68
N ARG A 21 1.86 -12.93 -25.63
CA ARG A 21 3.01 -13.30 -26.46
C ARG A 21 4.31 -13.40 -25.66
N ASP A 22 4.52 -12.51 -24.69
CA ASP A 22 5.71 -12.51 -23.84
C ASP A 22 5.81 -13.76 -22.93
N VAL A 23 4.67 -14.37 -22.59
CA VAL A 23 4.60 -15.62 -21.83
C VAL A 23 4.65 -16.85 -22.76
N GLY A 24 4.80 -16.64 -24.08
CA GLY A 24 4.90 -17.71 -25.07
C GLY A 24 3.56 -18.34 -25.45
N MET A 25 2.44 -17.65 -25.19
CA MET A 25 1.13 -18.08 -25.66
C MET A 25 1.01 -17.74 -27.15
N ILE A 26 0.87 -18.76 -28.00
CA ILE A 26 0.93 -18.64 -29.46
C ILE A 26 -0.45 -18.84 -30.11
N ASP A 27 -1.37 -19.50 -29.40
CA ASP A 27 -2.72 -19.77 -29.89
C ASP A 27 -3.57 -18.49 -29.93
N PRO A 28 -3.97 -18.02 -31.13
CA PRO A 28 -4.76 -16.80 -31.28
C PRO A 28 -6.11 -16.84 -30.57
N ALA A 29 -6.73 -18.02 -30.42
CA ALA A 29 -8.01 -18.17 -29.73
C ALA A 29 -7.87 -17.96 -28.23
N LEU A 30 -6.82 -18.54 -27.62
CA LEU A 30 -6.49 -18.33 -26.21
C LEU A 30 -6.06 -16.90 -25.92
N ILE A 31 -5.32 -16.26 -26.84
CA ILE A 31 -4.96 -14.84 -26.75
C ILE A 31 -6.21 -13.97 -26.81
N ALA A 32 -7.12 -14.22 -27.75
CA ALA A 32 -8.37 -13.47 -27.86
C ALA A 32 -9.23 -13.59 -26.60
N GLN A 33 -9.32 -14.79 -26.03
CA GLN A 33 -10.03 -15.03 -24.76
C GLN A 33 -9.36 -14.31 -23.57
N HIS A 34 -8.03 -14.31 -23.50
CA HIS A 34 -7.30 -13.57 -22.47
C HIS A 34 -7.42 -12.06 -22.63
N VAL A 35 -7.44 -11.55 -23.85
CA VAL A 35 -7.67 -10.14 -24.17
C VAL A 35 -9.07 -9.71 -23.77
N GLU A 36 -10.06 -10.53 -24.09
CA GLU A 36 -11.45 -10.27 -23.74
C GLU A 36 -11.64 -10.27 -22.21
N HIS A 37 -10.95 -11.14 -21.47
CA HIS A 37 -10.95 -11.15 -20.01
C HIS A 37 -10.10 -10.04 -19.38
N GLY A 38 -8.92 -9.76 -19.92
CA GLY A 38 -7.97 -8.78 -19.39
C GLY A 38 -8.37 -7.33 -19.67
N CYS A 39 -9.29 -7.11 -20.61
CA CYS A 39 -9.82 -5.79 -20.97
C CYS A 39 -11.27 -5.54 -20.61
N ARG A 40 -11.93 -6.49 -19.92
CA ARG A 40 -13.13 -6.14 -19.17
C ARG A 40 -12.73 -5.16 -18.07
N GLU A 41 -13.40 -4.01 -18.03
CA GLU A 41 -13.33 -3.14 -16.85
C GLU A 41 -13.62 -4.02 -15.63
N LYS A 42 -12.73 -3.98 -14.63
CA LYS A 42 -12.96 -4.73 -13.39
C LYS A 42 -14.35 -4.38 -12.87
N PRO A 43 -15.21 -5.38 -12.61
CA PRO A 43 -16.52 -5.12 -12.04
C PRO A 43 -16.39 -4.28 -10.77
N GLU A 44 -17.29 -3.32 -10.58
CA GLU A 44 -17.24 -2.41 -9.43
C GLU A 44 -17.18 -3.19 -8.09
N TRP A 45 -17.88 -4.32 -8.02
CA TRP A 45 -17.87 -5.20 -6.84
C TRP A 45 -16.47 -5.73 -6.53
N GLN A 46 -15.66 -6.04 -7.54
CA GLN A 46 -14.31 -6.58 -7.37
C GLN A 46 -13.37 -5.51 -6.84
N ALA A 47 -13.45 -4.28 -7.37
CA ALA A 47 -12.67 -3.15 -6.86
C ALA A 47 -13.01 -2.84 -5.38
N LEU A 48 -14.29 -2.92 -5.00
CA LEU A 48 -14.71 -2.73 -3.61
C LEU A 48 -14.24 -3.88 -2.69
N GLN A 49 -14.22 -5.12 -3.19
CA GLN A 49 -13.73 -6.29 -2.46
C GLN A 49 -12.21 -6.19 -2.18
N GLU A 50 -11.43 -5.74 -3.16
CA GLU A 50 -10.00 -5.44 -3.00
C GLU A 50 -9.78 -4.32 -1.98
N GLN A 51 -10.58 -3.25 -2.04
CA GLN A 51 -10.53 -2.16 -1.06
C GLN A 51 -10.92 -2.61 0.36
N ALA A 52 -11.87 -3.51 0.49
CA ALA A 52 -12.23 -4.11 1.77
C ALA A 52 -11.06 -4.91 2.35
N GLY A 53 -10.36 -5.70 1.52
CA GLY A 53 -9.16 -6.44 1.92
C GLY A 53 -8.02 -5.52 2.35
N MET A 54 -7.80 -4.42 1.62
CA MET A 54 -6.82 -3.41 2.03
C MET A 54 -7.17 -2.78 3.38
N ALA A 55 -8.43 -2.43 3.60
CA ALA A 55 -8.89 -1.86 4.87
C ALA A 55 -8.76 -2.86 6.05
N LEU A 56 -9.00 -4.15 5.80
CA LEU A 56 -8.79 -5.20 6.80
C LEU A 56 -7.31 -5.37 7.15
N ASN A 57 -6.43 -5.32 6.16
CA ASN A 57 -4.98 -5.32 6.39
C ASN A 57 -4.52 -4.09 7.18
N GLN A 58 -5.10 -2.92 6.89
CA GLN A 58 -4.86 -1.70 7.69
C GLN A 58 -5.32 -1.87 9.14
N TYR A 59 -6.50 -2.49 9.36
CA TYR A 59 -6.95 -2.81 10.71
C TYR A 59 -5.95 -3.73 11.42
N ARG A 60 -5.54 -4.84 10.81
CA ARG A 60 -4.60 -5.79 11.43
C ARG A 60 -3.23 -5.19 11.71
N ALA A 61 -2.80 -4.24 10.88
CA ALA A 61 -1.53 -3.55 11.08
C ALA A 61 -1.59 -2.48 12.18
N HIS A 62 -2.76 -1.93 12.49
CA HIS A 62 -2.89 -0.70 13.29
C HIS A 62 -3.87 -0.80 14.47
N HIS A 63 -4.65 -1.87 14.50
CA HIS A 63 -5.78 -2.14 15.39
C HIS A 63 -6.79 -0.98 15.47
N GLY A 64 -6.87 -0.15 14.42
CA GLY A 64 -7.78 1.00 14.37
C GLY A 64 -9.17 0.60 13.92
N GLY A 65 -10.18 0.75 14.77
CA GLY A 65 -11.53 0.27 14.50
C GLY A 65 -12.18 0.91 13.27
N VAL A 66 -11.82 2.15 12.93
CA VAL A 66 -12.30 2.82 11.69
C VAL A 66 -11.98 2.01 10.44
N ALA A 67 -10.79 1.39 10.37
CA ALA A 67 -10.40 0.56 9.23
C ALA A 67 -11.22 -0.74 9.17
N LEU A 68 -11.53 -1.34 10.33
CA LEU A 68 -12.37 -2.53 10.42
C LEU A 68 -13.81 -2.23 9.98
N PHE A 69 -14.41 -1.15 10.48
CA PHE A 69 -15.75 -0.72 10.05
C PHE A 69 -15.79 -0.37 8.55
N ARG A 70 -14.72 0.24 8.03
CA ARG A 70 -14.58 0.49 6.59
C ARG A 70 -14.51 -0.80 5.80
N ALA A 71 -13.72 -1.79 6.25
CA ALA A 71 -13.63 -3.11 5.62
C ALA A 71 -15.01 -3.79 5.57
N TYR A 72 -15.72 -3.83 6.70
CA TYR A 72 -17.08 -4.37 6.79
C TYR A 72 -18.04 -3.67 5.81
N ARG A 73 -18.06 -2.33 5.79
CA ARG A 73 -18.96 -1.57 4.92
C ARG A 73 -18.66 -1.80 3.44
N LEU A 74 -17.38 -1.80 3.05
CA LEU A 74 -16.96 -2.05 1.66
C LEU A 74 -17.29 -3.49 1.24
N HIS A 75 -17.01 -4.46 2.11
CA HIS A 75 -17.35 -5.86 1.89
C HIS A 75 -18.85 -6.04 1.64
N ARG A 76 -19.72 -5.46 2.48
CA ARG A 76 -21.18 -5.53 2.28
C ARG A 76 -21.63 -4.92 0.96
N LYS A 77 -21.06 -3.78 0.56
CA LYS A 77 -21.37 -3.14 -0.72
C LYS A 77 -20.91 -4.01 -1.89
N ALA A 78 -19.68 -4.53 -1.83
CA ALA A 78 -19.13 -5.44 -2.82
C ALA A 78 -20.01 -6.68 -2.98
N MET A 79 -20.38 -7.34 -1.88
CA MET A 79 -21.25 -8.52 -1.89
C MET A 79 -22.63 -8.21 -2.47
N ALA A 80 -23.22 -7.07 -2.14
CA ALA A 80 -24.52 -6.66 -2.68
C ALA A 80 -24.48 -6.43 -4.21
N LEU A 81 -23.39 -5.85 -4.72
CA LEU A 81 -23.19 -5.66 -6.15
C LEU A 81 -22.90 -7.00 -6.86
N TRP A 82 -22.05 -7.85 -6.29
CA TRP A 82 -21.75 -9.17 -6.84
C TRP A 82 -23.01 -10.07 -6.94
N ARG A 83 -23.89 -10.05 -5.93
CA ARG A 83 -25.17 -10.79 -5.99
C ARG A 83 -26.12 -10.30 -7.09
N ARG A 84 -25.96 -9.06 -7.54
CA ARG A 84 -26.75 -8.47 -8.63
C ARG A 84 -26.12 -8.68 -10.00
N ASP A 85 -24.88 -9.13 -10.05
CA ASP A 85 -24.15 -9.41 -11.29
C ASP A 85 -24.55 -10.80 -11.83
N ALA A 86 -25.57 -10.81 -12.68
CA ALA A 86 -26.12 -12.05 -13.24
C ALA A 86 -25.07 -12.88 -14.00
N THR A 87 -24.07 -12.23 -14.59
CA THR A 87 -22.99 -12.90 -15.34
C THR A 87 -22.13 -13.71 -14.39
N GLU A 88 -21.68 -13.09 -13.31
CA GLU A 88 -20.84 -13.76 -12.30
C GLU A 88 -21.63 -14.80 -11.51
N GLN A 89 -22.91 -14.56 -11.22
CA GLN A 89 -23.77 -15.59 -10.61
C GLN A 89 -23.93 -16.82 -11.51
N ALA A 90 -24.06 -16.63 -12.83
CA ALA A 90 -24.12 -17.75 -13.78
C ALA A 90 -22.79 -18.52 -13.84
N ILE A 91 -21.65 -17.82 -13.79
CA ILE A 91 -20.31 -18.42 -13.73
C ILE A 91 -20.14 -19.24 -12.44
N GLU A 92 -20.56 -18.69 -11.30
CA GLU A 92 -20.50 -19.35 -9.99
C GLU A 92 -21.29 -20.66 -9.96
N VAL A 93 -22.54 -20.64 -10.45
CA VAL A 93 -23.40 -21.84 -10.55
C VAL A 93 -22.75 -22.88 -11.47
N SER A 94 -22.16 -22.43 -12.58
CA SER A 94 -21.46 -23.31 -13.53
C SER A 94 -20.20 -23.93 -12.91
N ALA A 95 -19.49 -23.20 -12.05
CA ALA A 95 -18.33 -23.69 -11.32
C ALA A 95 -18.73 -24.75 -10.29
N GLY A 96 -19.79 -24.51 -9.51
CA GLY A 96 -20.30 -25.46 -8.51
C GLY A 96 -20.76 -26.80 -9.11
N GLN A 97 -21.19 -26.83 -10.37
CA GLN A 97 -21.52 -28.07 -11.09
C GLN A 97 -20.29 -28.87 -11.55
N ARG A 98 -19.15 -28.19 -11.80
CA ARG A 98 -17.89 -28.84 -12.23
C ARG A 98 -17.20 -29.57 -11.08
N ASP A 99 -17.29 -29.04 -9.87
CA ASP A 99 -16.70 -29.66 -8.67
C ASP A 99 -17.36 -31.00 -8.31
N GLN A 100 -18.63 -31.19 -8.66
CA GLN A 100 -19.33 -32.47 -8.48
C GLN A 100 -18.86 -33.57 -9.46
N ALA A 101 -18.11 -33.22 -10.52
CA ALA A 101 -17.65 -34.16 -11.53
C ALA A 101 -16.26 -34.77 -11.24
N GLY A 102 -15.72 -34.59 -10.02
CA GLY A 102 -14.50 -35.27 -9.57
C GLY A 102 -13.21 -34.84 -10.26
N ARG A 103 -13.19 -33.72 -11.00
CA ARG A 103 -11.98 -33.20 -11.64
C ARG A 103 -11.32 -32.11 -10.79
N GLY A 104 -10.44 -32.55 -9.88
CA GLY A 104 -9.23 -31.82 -9.48
C GLY A 104 -9.36 -30.44 -8.83
N ALA A 105 -9.26 -30.43 -7.49
CA ALA A 105 -8.59 -29.46 -6.63
C ALA A 105 -8.78 -27.94 -6.85
N ASN A 106 -9.50 -27.33 -5.90
CA ASN A 106 -9.34 -25.99 -5.34
C ASN A 106 -9.13 -24.82 -6.32
N TRP A 107 -10.26 -24.27 -6.76
CA TRP A 107 -10.35 -22.85 -7.05
C TRP A 107 -11.40 -22.27 -6.11
N TYR A 108 -10.98 -21.40 -5.18
CA TYR A 108 -11.95 -20.65 -4.38
C TYR A 108 -12.87 -19.91 -5.35
N THR A 109 -14.17 -20.19 -5.25
CA THR A 109 -15.19 -19.47 -5.99
C THR A 109 -15.24 -18.02 -5.53
N VAL A 110 -15.92 -17.15 -6.27
CA VAL A 110 -16.05 -15.75 -5.84
C VAL A 110 -16.83 -15.69 -4.52
N GLY A 111 -17.83 -16.56 -4.35
CA GLY A 111 -18.57 -16.73 -3.12
C GLY A 111 -17.70 -17.19 -1.95
N ASP A 112 -16.74 -18.09 -2.17
CA ASP A 112 -15.80 -18.53 -1.13
C ASP A 112 -14.89 -17.38 -0.69
N LEU A 113 -14.42 -16.56 -1.63
CA LEU A 113 -13.59 -15.38 -1.32
C LEU A 113 -14.35 -14.36 -0.48
N PHE A 114 -15.62 -14.11 -0.80
CA PHE A 114 -16.48 -13.28 0.03
C PHE A 114 -16.70 -13.90 1.42
N SER A 115 -16.99 -15.20 1.49
CA SER A 115 -17.23 -15.90 2.76
C SER A 115 -16.01 -15.88 3.67
N LEU A 116 -14.82 -16.10 3.11
CA LEU A 116 -13.56 -16.03 3.84
C LEU A 116 -13.29 -14.62 4.37
N GLN A 117 -13.46 -13.60 3.53
CA GLN A 117 -13.29 -12.21 3.95
C GLN A 117 -14.32 -11.80 5.01
N GLN A 118 -15.56 -12.28 4.90
CA GLN A 118 -16.61 -12.04 5.89
C GLN A 118 -16.26 -12.67 7.23
N SER A 119 -15.87 -13.95 7.25
CA SER A 119 -15.47 -14.66 8.47
C SER A 119 -14.32 -13.96 9.18
N GLN A 120 -13.33 -13.48 8.41
CA GLN A 120 -12.22 -12.69 8.95
C GLN A 120 -12.68 -11.37 9.58
N ILE A 121 -13.55 -10.62 8.91
CA ILE A 121 -14.09 -9.35 9.43
C ILE A 121 -14.92 -9.58 10.70
N LEU A 122 -15.74 -10.63 10.72
CA LEU A 122 -16.58 -10.96 11.88
C LEU A 122 -15.73 -11.38 13.07
N SER A 123 -14.74 -12.26 12.86
CA SER A 123 -13.81 -12.64 13.93
C SER A 123 -13.06 -11.42 14.50
N ASP A 124 -12.63 -10.49 13.65
CA ASP A 124 -11.95 -9.27 14.08
C ASP A 124 -12.92 -8.29 14.80
N LEU A 125 -14.23 -8.36 14.51
CA LEU A 125 -15.30 -7.58 15.17
C LEU A 125 -15.73 -8.19 16.52
N ASP A 126 -15.67 -9.51 16.70
CA ASP A 126 -16.03 -10.15 17.96
C ASP A 126 -15.22 -9.58 19.12
N ASP A 127 -13.92 -9.36 18.93
CA ASP A 127 -13.08 -8.70 19.92
C ASP A 127 -13.55 -7.27 20.25
N VAL A 128 -14.09 -6.53 19.27
CA VAL A 128 -14.65 -5.17 19.50
C VAL A 128 -15.96 -5.27 20.29
N ILE A 129 -16.80 -6.26 19.97
CA ILE A 129 -18.07 -6.50 20.64
C ILE A 129 -17.83 -6.86 22.11
N VAL A 130 -16.88 -7.75 22.40
CA VAL A 130 -16.50 -8.08 23.78
C VAL A 130 -16.00 -6.84 24.54
N ASP A 131 -15.16 -6.02 23.92
CA ASP A 131 -14.70 -4.76 24.51
C ASP A 131 -15.89 -3.80 24.80
N LEU A 132 -16.86 -3.72 23.89
CA LEU A 132 -18.06 -2.89 24.06
C LEU A 132 -18.98 -3.42 25.16
N ASP A 133 -19.23 -4.73 25.21
CA ASP A 133 -20.05 -5.35 26.24
C ASP A 133 -19.43 -5.13 27.62
N ASN A 134 -18.10 -5.20 27.73
CA ASN A 134 -17.39 -4.85 28.97
C ASN A 134 -17.58 -3.37 29.34
N VAL A 135 -17.58 -2.45 28.38
CA VAL A 135 -17.84 -1.04 28.67
C VAL A 135 -19.28 -0.81 29.11
N ILE A 136 -20.24 -1.47 28.48
CA ILE A 136 -21.67 -1.33 28.81
C ILE A 136 -22.01 -1.98 30.16
N SER A 137 -21.40 -3.11 30.47
CA SER A 137 -21.67 -3.88 31.70
C SER A 137 -21.05 -3.27 32.95
N ASN A 138 -20.06 -2.40 32.79
CA ASN A 138 -19.43 -1.68 33.89
C ASN A 138 -20.21 -0.39 34.19
N GLU A 139 -20.46 -0.11 35.47
CA GLU A 139 -21.03 1.17 35.90
C GLU A 139 -19.96 2.27 35.83
N TRP A 140 -19.83 2.89 34.65
CA TRP A 140 -18.94 4.03 34.46
C TRP A 140 -19.65 5.33 34.83
N ASP A 141 -18.92 6.25 35.46
CA ASP A 141 -19.33 7.64 35.53
C ASP A 141 -19.45 8.23 34.10
N SER A 142 -20.42 9.12 33.88
CA SER A 142 -20.72 9.68 32.54
C SER A 142 -19.54 10.37 31.86
N VAL A 143 -18.54 10.79 32.65
CA VAL A 143 -17.31 11.45 32.17
C VAL A 143 -16.31 10.43 31.60
N GLU A 144 -16.27 9.20 32.12
CA GLU A 144 -15.32 8.15 31.74
C GLU A 144 -15.85 7.20 30.66
N GLN A 145 -17.18 7.16 30.51
CA GLN A 145 -17.86 6.31 29.54
C GLN A 145 -17.45 6.61 28.08
N LEU A 146 -17.32 7.89 27.70
CA LEU A 146 -16.98 8.26 26.33
C LEU A 146 -15.55 7.84 25.92
N PRO A 147 -14.50 8.09 26.73
CA PRO A 147 -13.17 7.50 26.49
C PRO A 147 -13.18 5.97 26.43
N ALA A 148 -13.92 5.30 27.31
CA ALA A 148 -14.01 3.84 27.34
C ALA A 148 -14.66 3.28 26.07
N LEU A 149 -15.77 3.87 25.62
CA LEU A 149 -16.43 3.53 24.35
C LEU A 149 -15.50 3.78 23.15
N THR A 150 -14.77 4.89 23.18
CA THR A 150 -13.81 5.25 22.12
C THR A 150 -12.68 4.21 22.02
N ALA A 151 -12.15 3.76 23.16
CA ALA A 151 -11.12 2.72 23.24
C ALA A 151 -11.65 1.33 22.84
N ALA A 152 -12.86 0.97 23.27
CA ALA A 152 -13.53 -0.29 22.91
C ALA A 152 -13.80 -0.38 21.40
N LEU A 153 -14.32 0.69 20.80
CA LEU A 153 -14.45 0.83 19.35
C LEU A 153 -13.11 0.94 18.62
N ARG A 154 -12.00 0.99 19.37
CA ARG A 154 -10.64 1.19 18.87
C ARG A 154 -10.52 2.41 17.98
N ILE A 155 -11.37 3.40 18.22
CA ILE A 155 -11.27 4.73 17.63
C ILE A 155 -10.16 5.42 18.43
N TRP A 156 -9.10 5.88 17.77
CA TRP A 156 -7.94 6.52 18.41
C TRP A 156 -7.05 5.66 19.32
N ARG A 157 -7.26 4.33 19.42
CA ARG A 157 -6.39 3.42 20.21
C ARG A 157 -4.92 3.45 19.74
N THR A 158 -4.68 3.96 18.54
CA THR A 158 -3.35 4.38 18.09
C THR A 158 -3.39 5.78 17.46
N THR A 159 -3.01 6.75 18.30
CA THR A 159 -2.08 7.84 17.98
C THR A 159 -2.57 9.16 17.35
N SER A 160 -1.91 10.25 17.77
CA SER A 160 -1.95 11.59 17.17
C SER A 160 -2.00 11.52 15.63
N PRO A 161 -2.69 12.46 14.95
CA PRO A 161 -2.70 12.55 13.49
C PRO A 161 -1.32 12.45 12.84
N ALA A 162 -0.27 12.91 13.53
CA ALA A 162 1.11 12.81 13.08
C ALA A 162 1.61 11.36 12.98
N VAL A 163 1.22 10.50 13.92
CA VAL A 163 1.64 9.10 13.94
C VAL A 163 0.77 8.28 12.99
N ILE A 164 -0.52 8.58 12.86
CA ILE A 164 -1.37 7.99 11.81
C ILE A 164 -0.74 8.26 10.44
N ARG A 165 -0.32 9.50 10.18
CA ARG A 165 0.43 9.84 8.95
C ARG A 165 1.74 9.06 8.84
N GLY A 166 2.49 8.90 9.92
CA GLY A 166 3.74 8.13 9.92
C GLY A 166 3.53 6.64 9.63
N ILE A 167 2.47 6.07 10.18
CA ILE A 167 2.06 4.68 9.98
C ILE A 167 1.54 4.48 8.55
N GLU A 168 0.68 5.37 8.05
CA GLU A 168 0.19 5.33 6.68
C GLU A 168 1.34 5.48 5.67
N THR A 169 2.28 6.37 5.95
CA THR A 169 3.51 6.54 5.15
C THR A 169 4.34 5.26 5.12
N LYS A 170 4.50 4.59 6.28
CA LYS A 170 5.17 3.29 6.39
C LYS A 170 4.46 2.25 5.51
N TRP A 171 3.15 2.12 5.64
CA TRP A 171 2.36 1.14 4.88
C TRP A 171 2.39 1.40 3.36
N ARG A 172 2.22 2.66 2.94
CA ARG A 172 2.34 3.06 1.53
C ARG A 172 3.72 2.78 0.97
N THR A 173 4.77 2.94 1.78
CA THR A 173 6.14 2.56 1.39
C THR A 173 6.25 1.06 1.15
N GLU A 174 5.73 0.24 2.07
CA GLU A 174 5.76 -1.22 1.98
C GLU A 174 5.02 -1.72 0.72
N LEU A 175 3.80 -1.23 0.48
CA LEU A 175 3.03 -1.58 -0.71
C LEU A 175 3.74 -1.18 -2.00
N ALA A 176 4.23 0.07 -2.10
CA ALA A 176 4.92 0.54 -3.31
C ALA A 176 6.18 -0.28 -3.60
N MET A 177 6.93 -0.68 -2.55
CA MET A 177 8.08 -1.57 -2.72
C MET A 177 7.67 -2.97 -3.18
N ILE A 178 6.61 -3.55 -2.61
CA ILE A 178 6.06 -4.84 -3.05
C ILE A 178 5.64 -4.76 -4.52
N ASP A 179 4.97 -3.68 -4.93
CA ASP A 179 4.55 -3.47 -6.32
C ASP A 179 5.75 -3.38 -7.27
N HIS A 180 6.84 -2.73 -6.88
CA HIS A 180 8.07 -2.72 -7.67
C HIS A 180 8.70 -4.11 -7.81
N TYR A 181 8.74 -4.91 -6.74
CA TYR A 181 9.23 -6.29 -6.82
C TYR A 181 8.31 -7.18 -7.65
N ARG A 182 7.00 -7.00 -7.55
CA ARG A 182 6.03 -7.69 -8.40
C ARG A 182 6.24 -7.33 -9.87
N GLY A 183 6.40 -6.05 -10.18
CA GLY A 183 6.75 -5.58 -11.53
C GLY A 183 8.08 -6.15 -12.04
N MET A 184 9.08 -6.32 -11.17
CA MET A 184 10.34 -6.99 -11.50
C MET A 184 10.15 -8.49 -11.79
N SER A 185 9.29 -9.17 -11.03
CA SER A 185 8.93 -10.58 -11.26
C SER A 185 8.20 -10.77 -12.59
N GLU A 186 7.27 -9.86 -12.92
CA GLU A 186 6.46 -9.91 -14.14
C GLU A 186 7.28 -9.52 -15.38
N SER A 187 7.99 -8.38 -15.32
CA SER A 187 8.78 -7.88 -16.45
C SER A 187 10.13 -8.59 -16.62
N ARG A 188 10.61 -9.26 -15.58
CA ARG A 188 11.98 -9.83 -15.48
C ARG A 188 13.10 -8.81 -15.69
N ILE A 189 12.82 -7.51 -15.58
CA ILE A 189 13.83 -6.45 -15.69
C ILE A 189 14.38 -6.13 -14.30
N PHE A 190 15.68 -6.34 -14.11
CA PHE A 190 16.34 -6.03 -12.85
C PHE A 190 16.37 -4.53 -12.57
N ARG A 191 15.84 -4.13 -11.41
CA ARG A 191 16.01 -2.80 -10.81
C ARG A 191 16.72 -2.94 -9.46
N SER A 192 17.67 -2.06 -9.18
CA SER A 192 18.35 -2.08 -7.89
C SER A 192 17.43 -1.61 -6.76
N GLU A 193 17.55 -2.20 -5.56
CA GLU A 193 16.76 -1.77 -4.39
C GLU A 193 16.90 -0.28 -4.11
N ARG A 194 18.13 0.25 -4.24
CA ARG A 194 18.40 1.69 -4.09
C ARG A 194 17.57 2.54 -5.06
N SER A 195 17.49 2.14 -6.34
CA SER A 195 16.71 2.85 -7.36
C SER A 195 15.22 2.82 -7.03
N MET A 196 14.67 1.67 -6.64
CA MET A 196 13.27 1.53 -6.25
C MET A 196 12.94 2.38 -5.01
N LEU A 197 13.78 2.34 -3.98
CA LEU A 197 13.63 3.16 -2.78
C LEU A 197 13.64 4.67 -3.09
N MET A 198 14.47 5.13 -4.04
CA MET A 198 14.48 6.53 -4.46
C MET A 198 13.18 6.92 -5.19
N GLN A 199 12.67 6.05 -6.08
CA GLN A 199 11.40 6.27 -6.78
C GLN A 199 10.23 6.35 -5.80
N VAL A 200 10.14 5.41 -4.85
CA VAL A 200 9.10 5.41 -3.81
C VAL A 200 9.20 6.64 -2.92
N ALA A 201 10.42 7.06 -2.55
CA ALA A 201 10.64 8.27 -1.76
C ALA A 201 10.10 9.51 -2.47
N GLN A 202 10.39 9.66 -3.76
CA GLN A 202 9.89 10.76 -4.59
C GLN A 202 8.36 10.71 -4.74
N GLN A 203 7.79 9.53 -5.02
CA GLN A 203 6.35 9.34 -5.18
C GLN A 203 5.56 9.71 -3.92
N LEU A 204 6.09 9.37 -2.74
CA LEU A 204 5.42 9.59 -1.46
C LEU A 204 5.79 10.93 -0.82
N GLY A 205 6.70 11.70 -1.41
CA GLY A 205 7.16 12.98 -0.85
C GLY A 205 7.91 12.84 0.47
N ILE A 206 8.64 11.75 0.66
CA ILE A 206 9.41 11.45 1.89
C ILE A 206 10.90 11.28 1.60
N SER A 207 11.74 11.35 2.63
CA SER A 207 13.19 11.17 2.44
C SER A 207 13.54 9.71 2.15
N TYR A 208 14.54 9.49 1.30
CA TYR A 208 15.10 8.16 1.01
C TYR A 208 15.41 7.34 2.28
N GLN A 209 15.94 7.98 3.32
CA GLN A 209 16.25 7.27 4.57
C GLN A 209 15.02 6.84 5.34
N THR A 210 13.92 7.59 5.26
CA THR A 210 12.65 7.19 5.86
C THR A 210 12.08 5.99 5.12
N THR A 211 12.07 6.03 3.79
CA THR A 211 11.66 4.90 2.93
C THR A 211 12.47 3.64 3.23
N ARG A 212 13.81 3.77 3.25
CA ARG A 212 14.72 2.67 3.55
C ARG A 212 14.48 2.09 4.95
N ARG A 213 14.28 2.95 5.97
CA ARG A 213 14.00 2.50 7.33
C ARG A 213 12.70 1.69 7.39
N HIS A 214 11.64 2.16 6.74
CA HIS A 214 10.36 1.45 6.70
C HIS A 214 10.50 0.09 6.01
N TRP A 215 11.15 0.06 4.84
CA TRP A 215 11.35 -1.18 4.09
C TRP A 215 12.18 -2.23 4.85
N ILE A 216 13.30 -1.82 5.47
CA ILE A 216 14.12 -2.73 6.27
C ILE A 216 13.35 -3.26 7.48
N ALA A 217 12.59 -2.40 8.15
CA ALA A 217 11.77 -2.82 9.29
C ALA A 217 10.71 -3.84 8.87
N PHE A 218 10.08 -3.65 7.70
CA PHE A 218 9.12 -4.59 7.13
C PHE A 218 9.75 -5.95 6.82
N LEU A 219 10.89 -5.98 6.13
CA LEU A 219 11.60 -7.21 5.80
C LEU A 219 12.04 -7.97 7.06
N LYS A 220 12.55 -7.24 8.08
CA LYS A 220 12.92 -7.82 9.37
C LYS A 220 11.72 -8.46 10.08
N ALA A 221 10.55 -7.83 10.01
CA ALA A 221 9.32 -8.37 10.59
C ALA A 221 8.73 -9.53 9.79
N ASN A 222 9.04 -9.64 8.49
CA ASN A 222 8.44 -10.62 7.58
C ASN A 222 9.52 -11.43 6.83
N PRO A 223 10.07 -12.50 7.45
CA PRO A 223 11.12 -13.32 6.82
C PRO A 223 10.71 -13.96 5.49
N ILE A 224 9.42 -14.30 5.32
CA ILE A 224 8.88 -14.84 4.06
C ILE A 224 9.04 -13.81 2.93
N GLN A 225 8.71 -12.54 3.19
CA GLN A 225 8.87 -11.45 2.23
C GLN A 225 10.35 -11.20 1.89
N THR A 226 11.24 -11.36 2.87
CA THR A 226 12.69 -11.30 2.63
C THR A 226 13.16 -12.40 1.68
N LYS A 227 12.70 -13.64 1.85
CA LYS A 227 13.05 -14.73 0.92
C LYS A 227 12.53 -14.46 -0.49
N TRP A 228 11.26 -14.06 -0.61
CA TRP A 228 10.64 -13.74 -1.88
C TRP A 228 11.37 -12.63 -2.64
N THR A 229 11.73 -11.52 -1.99
CA THR A 229 12.44 -10.42 -2.66
C THR A 229 13.84 -10.82 -3.14
N LEU A 230 14.53 -11.68 -2.40
CA LEU A 230 15.82 -12.25 -2.82
C LEU A 230 15.67 -13.15 -4.05
N GLU A 231 14.63 -13.99 -4.08
CA GLU A 231 14.34 -14.87 -5.22
C GLU A 231 14.02 -14.05 -6.48
N VAL A 232 13.10 -13.09 -6.39
CA VAL A 232 12.75 -12.18 -7.49
C VAL A 232 14.00 -11.48 -8.02
N THR A 233 14.83 -10.96 -7.12
CA THR A 233 16.09 -10.29 -7.50
C THR A 233 17.04 -11.24 -8.24
N LYS A 234 17.20 -12.47 -7.73
CA LYS A 234 18.05 -13.49 -8.35
C LYS A 234 17.55 -13.83 -9.75
N PHE A 235 16.25 -14.08 -9.90
CA PHE A 235 15.64 -14.39 -11.20
C PHE A 235 15.78 -13.25 -12.20
N ALA A 236 15.53 -12.00 -11.79
CA ALA A 236 15.68 -10.85 -12.67
C ALA A 236 17.13 -10.61 -13.10
N ARG A 237 18.12 -10.92 -12.25
CA ARG A 237 19.55 -10.82 -12.59
C ARG A 237 20.05 -11.89 -13.57
N MET A 238 19.44 -13.07 -13.57
CA MET A 238 19.88 -14.18 -14.42
C MET A 238 19.58 -13.98 -15.91
N ARG A 239 18.69 -13.05 -16.28
CA ARG A 239 18.39 -12.74 -17.68
C ARG A 239 19.16 -11.50 -18.12
N ARG A 240 19.95 -11.59 -19.20
CA ARG A 240 20.51 -10.40 -19.86
C ARG A 240 19.34 -9.60 -20.45
N PRO A 241 19.11 -8.35 -20.02
CA PRO A 241 18.04 -7.54 -20.60
C PRO A 241 18.34 -7.32 -22.08
N SER A 242 17.35 -7.49 -22.94
CA SER A 242 17.53 -7.19 -24.36
C SER A 242 17.60 -5.67 -24.57
N LYS A 243 18.19 -5.20 -25.66
CA LYS A 243 18.25 -3.76 -26.01
C LYS A 243 16.85 -3.11 -25.99
N ARG A 244 15.82 -3.87 -26.39
CA ARG A 244 14.41 -3.43 -26.35
C ARG A 244 13.87 -3.18 -24.93
N ASP A 245 14.34 -3.93 -23.94
CA ASP A 245 13.91 -3.77 -22.55
C ASP A 245 14.50 -2.49 -21.93
N PHE A 246 15.75 -2.17 -22.28
CA PHE A 246 16.37 -0.90 -21.90
C PHE A 246 15.65 0.30 -22.54
N ASP A 247 15.35 0.22 -23.83
CA ASP A 247 14.65 1.28 -24.55
C ASP A 247 13.22 1.52 -24.01
N ARG A 248 12.56 0.48 -23.49
CA ARG A 248 11.23 0.58 -22.86
C ARG A 248 11.32 1.31 -21.52
N VAL A 249 12.25 0.92 -20.65
CA VAL A 249 12.43 1.54 -19.33
C VAL A 249 12.88 3.01 -19.45
N ALA A 250 13.72 3.33 -20.44
CA ALA A 250 14.13 4.70 -20.72
C ALA A 250 12.93 5.60 -21.09
N ARG A 251 12.00 5.10 -21.90
CA ARG A 251 10.75 5.82 -22.24
C ARG A 251 9.82 5.97 -21.04
N GLU A 252 9.65 4.92 -20.24
CA GLU A 252 8.83 4.98 -19.02
C GLU A 252 9.37 5.99 -17.99
N LEU A 253 10.70 6.19 -17.93
CA LEU A 253 11.33 7.18 -17.07
C LEU A 253 11.25 8.61 -17.65
N GLN A 254 11.29 8.78 -18.97
CA GLN A 254 11.14 10.10 -19.60
C GLN A 254 9.72 10.68 -19.48
N ILE A 255 8.68 9.83 -19.49
CA ILE A 255 7.29 10.27 -19.30
C ILE A 255 7.06 10.82 -17.87
N ALA A 256 7.92 10.48 -16.91
CA ALA A 256 7.81 10.98 -15.53
C ALA A 256 8.42 12.38 -15.32
N ASP A 257 9.29 12.85 -16.25
CA ASP A 257 10.08 14.07 -16.10
C ASP A 257 9.61 15.24 -17.01
N GLU A 258 8.57 15.08 -17.83
CA GLU A 258 7.97 16.22 -18.54
C GLU A 258 7.01 16.99 -17.63
N PRO A 259 7.33 18.23 -17.20
CA PRO A 259 6.33 19.10 -16.61
C PRO A 259 5.31 19.45 -17.69
N SER A 260 4.05 19.05 -17.47
CA SER A 260 2.89 19.42 -18.29
C SER A 260 2.94 20.90 -18.64
N ALA A 261 3.18 21.20 -19.92
CA ALA A 261 3.33 22.55 -20.46
C ALA A 261 1.97 23.28 -20.62
N GLU A 262 1.14 23.26 -19.58
CA GLU A 262 -0.14 23.97 -19.55
C GLU A 262 -0.34 24.65 -18.19
N THR A 263 0.40 25.72 -17.94
CA THR A 263 -0.10 26.96 -17.32
C THR A 263 1.03 27.99 -17.28
N LEU A 264 1.17 28.72 -18.38
CA LEU A 264 1.92 29.98 -18.41
C LEU A 264 1.15 30.94 -19.30
N ASP A 265 -0.01 31.36 -18.79
CA ASP A 265 -0.72 32.51 -19.34
C ASP A 265 0.08 33.77 -18.99
N ARG A 266 0.68 34.34 -20.04
CA ARG A 266 1.43 35.59 -20.01
C ARG A 266 0.44 36.73 -20.15
N SER A 267 -0.16 37.15 -19.06
CA SER A 267 -0.79 38.48 -18.99
C SER A 267 -0.69 39.02 -17.57
N HIS A 268 0.34 39.85 -17.36
CA HIS A 268 0.48 40.93 -16.35
C HIS A 268 1.92 41.05 -15.87
N LEU A 269 2.82 41.44 -16.79
CA LEU A 269 4.06 42.13 -16.42
C LEU A 269 3.79 43.63 -16.54
N LYS A 270 3.56 44.29 -15.41
CA LYS A 270 3.89 45.71 -15.25
C LYS A 270 5.34 45.78 -14.77
N GLU A 271 6.16 46.45 -15.55
CA GLU A 271 7.53 46.81 -15.21
C GLU A 271 7.56 47.54 -13.86
N VAL A 272 8.41 47.07 -12.95
CA VAL A 272 8.95 47.89 -11.87
C VAL A 272 10.47 47.72 -11.92
N GLN A 273 11.15 48.83 -12.17
CA GLN A 273 12.61 48.90 -12.28
C GLN A 273 13.30 48.55 -10.95
N PRO A 274 14.46 47.87 -10.99
CA PRO A 274 15.30 47.68 -9.82
C PRO A 274 16.29 48.84 -9.71
N SER A 275 16.03 49.79 -8.82
CA SER A 275 17.09 50.60 -8.25
C SER A 275 16.93 50.65 -6.73
N GLN A 276 18.08 50.49 -6.06
CA GLN A 276 18.30 50.68 -4.62
C GLN A 276 17.93 49.52 -3.68
N ILE A 277 18.86 48.57 -3.51
CA ILE A 277 19.10 47.94 -2.21
C ILE A 277 20.60 47.87 -1.97
N GLU A 278 21.06 48.58 -0.94
CA GLU A 278 22.44 48.61 -0.43
C GLU A 278 22.90 47.25 0.15
N PRO A 279 24.21 46.96 0.15
CA PRO A 279 24.74 45.74 0.77
C PRO A 279 24.89 45.90 2.29
N ALA A 280 24.01 45.25 3.06
CA ALA A 280 24.14 45.12 4.52
C ALA A 280 25.11 43.98 4.92
N LYS A 281 26.30 44.40 5.33
CA LYS A 281 27.21 43.88 6.39
C LYS A 281 27.10 42.39 6.80
N LYS A 282 28.18 41.66 6.47
CA LYS A 282 28.56 40.35 7.02
C LYS A 282 28.64 40.37 8.56
N ALA A 283 27.79 39.61 9.23
CA ALA A 283 27.97 39.24 10.64
C ALA A 283 28.58 37.84 10.76
N ARG A 284 29.86 37.79 11.14
CA ARG A 284 30.55 36.57 11.59
C ARG A 284 29.91 36.09 12.90
N LYS A 285 29.37 34.86 12.93
CA LYS A 285 29.11 34.15 14.20
C LYS A 285 30.19 33.09 14.42
N ARG A 286 30.88 33.24 15.56
CA ARG A 286 31.94 32.37 16.08
C ARG A 286 31.35 31.09 16.71
N PRO A 287 32.14 30.00 16.82
CA PRO A 287 31.70 28.75 17.41
C PRO A 287 31.64 28.83 18.94
N VAL A 288 30.58 28.28 19.53
CA VAL A 288 30.43 28.11 20.98
C VAL A 288 31.12 26.81 21.40
N LYS A 289 32.13 26.93 22.27
CA LYS A 289 32.74 25.81 22.99
C LYS A 289 31.83 25.44 24.17
N SER A 290 31.37 24.19 24.25
CA SER A 290 30.76 23.64 25.47
C SER A 290 31.83 22.93 26.30
N THR A 291 32.31 23.62 27.33
CA THR A 291 33.11 23.06 28.42
C THR A 291 32.19 22.82 29.61
N TRP A 292 31.80 21.57 29.89
CA TRP A 292 31.48 21.12 31.24
C TRP A 292 31.74 19.62 31.33
N ALA A 293 32.88 19.30 31.95
CA ALA A 293 33.18 18.03 32.59
C ALA A 293 33.47 18.35 34.06
N ARG A 294 33.29 17.34 34.93
CA ARG A 294 33.49 17.29 36.41
C ARG A 294 32.21 17.56 37.22
N ASP A 295 31.79 16.76 38.21
CA ASP A 295 32.47 15.75 39.04
C ASP A 295 31.51 14.63 39.52
N MET A 296 32.13 13.49 39.85
CA MET A 296 31.67 12.27 40.54
C MET A 296 30.98 12.53 41.92
N PRO A 297 30.25 11.58 42.58
CA PRO A 297 30.81 10.30 43.01
C PRO A 297 29.90 9.05 43.08
N LEU A 298 30.63 7.93 43.11
CA LEU A 298 30.26 6.57 43.49
C LEU A 298 29.64 6.51 44.89
N SER A 299 28.48 5.87 45.01
CA SER A 299 27.97 5.33 46.28
C SER A 299 28.02 3.80 46.24
N LYS A 300 28.72 3.23 47.21
CA LYS A 300 28.90 1.80 47.48
C LYS A 300 27.76 1.29 48.36
N ARG A 301 27.45 -0.01 48.19
CA ARG A 301 26.99 -0.99 49.21
C ARG A 301 25.76 -0.64 50.07
N SER A 302 24.76 -1.53 49.99
CA SER A 302 24.24 -2.16 51.21
C SER A 302 23.86 -3.62 50.93
N LYS A 303 24.53 -4.52 51.64
CA LYS A 303 24.06 -5.88 51.92
C LYS A 303 23.00 -5.74 53.01
N ASN A 304 21.86 -6.40 52.88
CA ASN A 304 21.12 -6.89 54.04
C ASN A 304 20.51 -8.24 53.68
N GLY A 305 20.93 -9.26 54.44
CA GLY A 305 20.23 -10.52 54.57
C GLY A 305 19.44 -10.56 55.89
N SER A 306 18.70 -11.66 56.04
CA SER A 306 18.02 -12.20 57.23
C SER A 306 16.60 -11.66 57.50
N ARG A 307 15.59 -12.44 57.14
CA ARG A 307 15.12 -13.61 57.93
C ARG A 307 14.59 -14.69 56.99
#